data_AF-A0AA88XK17-F1
#
_entry.id   AF-A0AA88XK17-F1
#
_cell.length_a   1.000
_cell.length_b   1.000
_cell.length_c   1.000
_cell.angle_alpha   90.00
_cell.angle_beta   90.00
_cell.angle_gamma   90.00
#
_symmetry.space_group_name_H-M   'P 1'
#
loop_
_entity.id
_entity.type
_entity.pdbx_description
1 polymer ?
#
loop_
_entity_poly.entity_id
_entity_poly.type
_entity_poly.pdbx_seq_one_letter_code
_entity_poly.pdbx_strand_id
1 'polypeptide(L)'
;MSDKRRLFWGSGSVLCWRPMIVLKEMGLDDCESTLISFDKKEHKGGEVIKLNPRGERVYKGQGNQLYPDDPNQLAKVLQRVHELDMDEKNNEVREEFEKKKTAATAEIQIWEGYLKEDGDYICGNDFTMADVILFPYVAVWIRLDLNKEKYPNIYKYYNKVAPRKSVQDTWPPHWNESGPPADFVKEFSQL
;
A
#
# COMPACT_ATOMS: atom_id res chain seq x y z
N MET A 1 21.12 -18.45 -19.59
CA MET A 1 19.69 -18.07 -19.71
C MET A 1 19.44 -17.02 -18.65
N SER A 2 18.72 -15.94 -18.95
CA SER A 2 18.36 -14.99 -17.88
C SER A 2 17.39 -15.68 -16.93
N ASP A 3 17.67 -15.66 -15.63
CA ASP A 3 16.69 -16.08 -14.64
C ASP A 3 15.47 -15.16 -14.78
N LYS A 4 14.29 -15.75 -14.99
CA LYS A 4 13.06 -14.96 -15.05
C LYS A 4 12.74 -14.50 -13.64
N ARG A 5 12.67 -13.17 -13.45
CA ARG A 5 12.21 -12.55 -12.21
C ARG A 5 10.85 -13.15 -11.85
N ARG A 6 10.68 -13.64 -10.62
CA ARG A 6 9.42 -14.20 -10.10
C ARG A 6 8.82 -13.32 -9.02
N LEU A 7 7.49 -13.19 -9.02
CA LEU A 7 6.74 -12.48 -8.00
C LEU A 7 5.64 -13.39 -7.42
N PHE A 8 5.71 -13.69 -6.13
CA PHE A 8 4.63 -14.32 -5.38
C PHE A 8 3.86 -13.23 -4.62
N TRP A 9 2.53 -13.21 -4.75
CA TRP A 9 1.69 -12.19 -4.12
C TRP A 9 0.34 -12.76 -3.69
N GLY A 10 -0.18 -12.30 -2.55
CA GLY A 10 -1.51 -12.65 -2.07
C GLY A 10 -2.49 -11.51 -2.26
N SER A 11 -3.69 -11.80 -2.76
CA SER A 11 -4.70 -10.76 -3.04
C SER A 11 -5.13 -10.03 -1.77
N GLY A 12 -5.17 -8.69 -1.82
CA GLY A 12 -5.57 -7.83 -0.70
C GLY A 12 -4.49 -7.58 0.37
N SER A 13 -3.31 -8.20 0.27
CA SER A 13 -2.18 -7.83 1.14
C SER A 13 -1.58 -6.52 0.67
N VAL A 14 -1.64 -5.48 1.52
CA VAL A 14 -1.00 -4.18 1.25
C VAL A 14 0.49 -4.31 0.97
N LEU A 15 1.18 -5.21 1.67
CA LEU A 15 2.61 -5.48 1.49
C LEU A 15 2.92 -6.15 0.14
N CYS A 16 2.02 -7.00 -0.36
CA CYS A 16 2.15 -7.57 -1.71
C CYS A 16 1.77 -6.56 -2.81
N TRP A 17 0.87 -5.62 -2.53
CA TRP A 17 0.43 -4.62 -3.52
C TRP A 17 1.53 -3.59 -3.81
N ARG A 18 2.30 -3.16 -2.79
CA ARG A 18 3.47 -2.26 -2.92
C ARG A 18 4.40 -2.65 -4.10
N PRO A 19 5.05 -3.84 -4.14
CA PRO A 19 5.95 -4.21 -5.24
C PRO A 19 5.24 -4.41 -6.58
N MET A 20 3.97 -4.79 -6.61
CA MET A 20 3.19 -4.89 -7.86
C MET A 20 3.05 -3.51 -8.52
N ILE A 21 2.73 -2.47 -7.73
CA ILE A 21 2.66 -1.09 -8.23
C ILE A 21 4.05 -0.61 -8.67
N VAL A 22 5.12 -0.88 -7.89
CA VAL A 22 6.51 -0.53 -8.28
C VAL A 22 6.86 -1.09 -9.66
N LEU A 23 6.66 -2.39 -9.87
CA LEU A 23 7.03 -3.04 -11.13
C LEU A 23 6.25 -2.46 -12.32
N LYS A 24 4.97 -2.13 -12.14
CA LYS A 24 4.15 -1.47 -13.16
C LYS A 24 4.61 -0.05 -13.47
N GLU A 25 4.85 0.77 -12.45
CA GLU A 25 5.33 2.15 -12.62
C GLU A 25 6.73 2.19 -13.27
N MET A 26 7.60 1.22 -12.94
CA MET A 26 8.94 1.10 -13.51
C MET A 26 9.00 0.40 -14.89
N GLY A 27 7.88 -0.13 -15.40
CA GLY A 27 7.86 -0.90 -16.66
C GLY A 27 8.65 -2.21 -16.59
N LEU A 28 8.70 -2.83 -15.41
CA LEU A 28 9.41 -4.07 -15.09
C LEU A 28 8.44 -5.23 -14.76
N ASP A 29 7.21 -5.17 -15.27
CA ASP A 29 6.15 -6.15 -15.02
C ASP A 29 6.25 -7.42 -15.89
N ASP A 30 7.36 -7.62 -16.60
CA ASP A 30 7.70 -8.82 -17.38
C ASP A 30 8.05 -10.07 -16.53
N CYS A 31 7.87 -9.97 -15.21
CA CYS A 31 8.12 -11.03 -14.24
C CYS A 31 7.07 -12.16 -14.30
N GLU A 32 7.50 -13.38 -13.99
CA GLU A 32 6.64 -14.54 -13.77
C GLU A 32 5.84 -14.35 -12.47
N SER A 33 4.58 -13.95 -12.58
CA SER A 33 3.71 -13.55 -11.47
C SER A 33 2.78 -14.70 -11.04
N THR A 34 2.80 -15.06 -9.76
CA THR A 34 1.99 -16.13 -9.17
C THR A 34 1.16 -15.61 -7.99
N LEU A 35 -0.16 -15.64 -8.16
CA LEU A 35 -1.12 -15.41 -7.07
C LEU A 35 -1.12 -16.62 -6.12
N ILE A 36 -0.90 -16.38 -4.83
CA ILE A 36 -0.93 -17.40 -3.77
C ILE A 36 -2.16 -17.23 -2.85
N SER A 37 -2.70 -18.35 -2.37
CA SER A 37 -3.80 -18.39 -1.42
C SER A 37 -3.32 -18.33 0.03
N PHE A 38 -3.83 -17.37 0.80
CA PHE A 38 -3.62 -17.30 2.24
C PHE A 38 -4.33 -18.46 2.97
N ASP A 39 -5.57 -18.78 2.59
CA ASP A 39 -6.38 -19.85 3.21
C ASP A 39 -5.73 -21.23 3.09
N LYS A 40 -5.17 -21.54 1.92
CA LYS A 40 -4.41 -22.78 1.65
C LYS A 40 -2.99 -22.77 2.23
N LYS A 41 -2.57 -21.67 2.87
CA LYS A 41 -1.23 -21.46 3.45
C LYS A 41 -0.09 -21.57 2.43
N GLU A 42 -0.34 -21.25 1.16
CA GLU A 42 0.67 -21.35 0.08
C GLU A 42 1.85 -20.39 0.28
N HIS A 43 1.65 -19.30 1.03
CA HIS A 43 2.71 -18.41 1.54
C HIS A 43 3.76 -19.09 2.43
N LYS A 44 3.52 -20.33 2.89
CA LYS A 44 4.48 -21.17 3.63
C LYS A 44 5.09 -22.28 2.77
N GLY A 45 4.89 -22.24 1.45
CA GLY A 45 5.42 -23.21 0.50
C GLY A 45 6.95 -23.15 0.38
N GLY A 46 7.56 -24.30 0.09
CA GLY A 46 9.03 -24.45 0.06
C GLY A 46 9.76 -23.66 -1.03
N GLU A 47 9.07 -23.20 -2.09
CA GLU A 47 9.65 -22.29 -3.08
C GLU A 47 9.60 -20.82 -2.62
N VAL A 48 8.51 -20.39 -1.98
CA VAL A 48 8.34 -19.02 -1.45
C VAL A 48 9.40 -18.73 -0.38
N ILE A 49 9.62 -19.66 0.54
CA ILE A 49 10.60 -19.53 1.64
C ILE A 49 12.05 -19.46 1.12
N LYS A 50 12.35 -20.09 -0.04
CA LYS A 50 13.70 -20.04 -0.64
C LYS A 50 14.01 -18.73 -1.33
N LEU A 51 13.01 -17.95 -1.72
CA LEU A 51 13.20 -16.82 -2.65
C LEU A 51 13.59 -15.50 -1.99
N ASN A 52 13.30 -15.28 -0.69
CA ASN A 52 13.55 -13.98 -0.05
C ASN A 52 13.99 -14.06 1.43
N PRO A 53 15.30 -14.06 1.72
CA PRO A 53 15.81 -13.98 3.10
C PRO A 53 16.02 -12.58 3.69
N ARG A 54 16.21 -11.50 2.87
CA ARG A 54 16.43 -10.06 3.32
C ARG A 54 16.78 -9.02 2.21
N GLY A 55 16.40 -9.21 0.94
CA GLY A 55 16.99 -8.43 -0.18
C GLY A 55 16.54 -6.96 -0.33
N GLU A 56 17.50 -6.03 -0.50
CA GLU A 56 17.30 -4.58 -0.72
C GLU A 56 17.93 -4.05 -2.03
N ARG A 57 17.33 -3.01 -2.67
CA ARG A 57 17.95 -1.94 -3.52
C ARG A 57 18.61 -2.34 -4.88
N VAL A 58 18.54 -1.62 -6.02
CA VAL A 58 17.61 -0.64 -6.67
C VAL A 58 17.84 -0.72 -8.22
N TYR A 59 17.00 -0.11 -9.07
CA TYR A 59 17.29 0.10 -10.52
C TYR A 59 17.04 1.55 -10.99
N LYS A 60 17.96 2.11 -11.80
CA LYS A 60 17.77 3.36 -12.58
C LYS A 60 17.53 3.02 -14.07
N GLY A 61 16.69 3.81 -14.75
CA GLY A 61 16.68 3.89 -16.23
C GLY A 61 15.46 3.35 -16.98
N GLN A 62 14.42 2.84 -16.31
CA GLN A 62 13.15 2.43 -16.93
C GLN A 62 11.95 2.84 -16.07
N GLY A 63 10.88 3.29 -16.73
CA GLY A 63 9.61 3.75 -16.15
C GLY A 63 9.69 5.03 -15.31
N ASN A 64 8.67 5.24 -14.48
CA ASN A 64 8.51 6.44 -13.64
C ASN A 64 9.52 6.46 -12.48
N GLN A 65 10.06 7.64 -12.21
CA GLN A 65 11.06 7.86 -11.18
C GLN A 65 10.42 7.96 -9.78
N LEU A 66 10.35 6.82 -9.08
CA LEU A 66 9.73 6.74 -7.74
C LEU A 66 10.58 7.38 -6.61
N TYR A 67 11.87 7.60 -6.85
CA TYR A 67 12.76 8.34 -5.94
C TYR A 67 13.33 9.57 -6.67
N PRO A 68 13.01 10.79 -6.22
CA PRO A 68 13.48 12.03 -6.87
C PRO A 68 15.00 12.20 -6.68
N ASP A 69 15.67 12.84 -7.65
CA ASP A 69 17.10 13.19 -7.52
C ASP A 69 17.33 14.47 -6.67
N ASP A 70 16.30 15.30 -6.43
CA ASP A 70 16.40 16.42 -5.49
C ASP A 70 16.54 15.90 -4.03
N PRO A 71 17.58 16.31 -3.28
CA PRO A 71 17.82 15.78 -1.94
C PRO A 71 16.70 16.07 -0.92
N ASN A 72 15.99 17.20 -1.05
CA ASN A 72 14.94 17.58 -0.10
C ASN A 72 13.67 16.75 -0.32
N GLN A 73 13.29 16.57 -1.59
CA GLN A 73 12.20 15.68 -1.98
C GLN A 73 12.54 14.22 -1.66
N LEU A 74 13.80 13.80 -1.86
CA LEU A 74 14.24 12.45 -1.49
C LEU A 74 14.15 12.22 0.02
N ALA A 75 14.52 13.21 0.84
CA ALA A 75 14.35 13.16 2.29
C ALA A 75 12.87 13.06 2.68
N LYS A 76 11.98 13.86 2.07
CA LYS A 76 10.51 13.78 2.32
C LYS A 76 9.96 12.40 1.97
N VAL A 77 10.34 11.83 0.82
CA VAL A 77 9.94 10.47 0.40
C VAL A 77 10.45 9.42 1.38
N LEU A 78 11.74 9.44 1.74
CA LEU A 78 12.33 8.46 2.66
C LEU A 78 11.73 8.53 4.07
N GLN A 79 11.39 9.72 4.56
CA GLN A 79 10.68 9.88 5.82
C GLN A 79 9.31 9.19 5.78
N ARG A 80 8.48 9.47 4.76
CA ARG A 80 7.15 8.85 4.64
C ARG A 80 7.22 7.33 4.44
N VAL A 81 8.23 6.84 3.70
CA VAL A 81 8.50 5.41 3.54
C VAL A 81 8.73 4.74 4.90
N HIS A 82 9.51 5.36 5.78
CA HIS A 82 9.84 4.78 7.09
C HIS A 82 8.68 4.87 8.09
N GLU A 83 7.92 5.97 8.08
CA GLU A 83 6.70 6.14 8.90
C GLU A 83 5.62 5.09 8.58
N LEU A 84 5.59 4.58 7.33
CA LEU A 84 4.65 3.55 6.86
C LEU A 84 5.14 2.09 7.09
N ASP A 85 6.33 1.89 7.65
CA ASP A 85 6.95 0.57 7.88
C ASP A 85 6.90 0.18 9.37
N MET A 86 5.71 0.31 9.95
CA MET A 86 5.45 0.04 11.37
C MET A 86 5.40 -1.46 11.68
N ASP A 87 6.21 -1.85 12.67
CA ASP A 87 6.54 -3.23 13.08
C ASP A 87 5.29 -4.04 13.52
N GLU A 88 4.93 -5.10 12.78
CA GLU A 88 3.79 -6.00 13.10
C GLU A 88 4.08 -6.85 14.36
N LYS A 89 3.89 -6.26 15.54
CA LYS A 89 3.90 -6.97 16.83
C LYS A 89 2.54 -6.91 17.51
N ASN A 90 1.64 -7.79 17.06
CA ASN A 90 0.35 -8.03 17.71
C ASN A 90 0.48 -9.02 18.86
N ASN A 91 -0.16 -8.73 20.00
CA ASN A 91 -0.87 -9.71 20.82
C ASN A 91 -1.79 -9.02 21.87
N GLU A 92 -3.07 -9.40 21.84
CA GLU A 92 -4.08 -9.39 22.92
C GLU A 92 -5.07 -8.20 23.17
N VAL A 93 -6.30 -8.43 22.69
CA VAL A 93 -7.63 -8.32 23.34
C VAL A 93 -8.16 -6.96 23.82
N ARG A 94 -9.19 -6.49 23.08
CA ARG A 94 -10.39 -5.68 23.42
C ARG A 94 -10.26 -4.37 24.23
N GLU A 95 -9.52 -4.29 25.34
CA GLU A 95 -9.00 -2.97 25.77
C GLU A 95 -8.04 -2.40 24.73
N GLU A 96 -7.36 -3.30 24.04
CA GLU A 96 -6.57 -3.01 22.85
C GLU A 96 -7.41 -2.38 21.73
N PHE A 97 -8.73 -2.64 21.65
CA PHE A 97 -9.56 -2.16 20.54
C PHE A 97 -9.73 -0.64 20.56
N GLU A 98 -10.16 -0.03 21.68
CA GLU A 98 -10.30 1.43 21.75
C GLU A 98 -8.94 2.15 21.68
N LYS A 99 -7.86 1.51 22.16
CA LYS A 99 -6.48 2.01 21.99
C LYS A 99 -6.04 1.95 20.52
N LYS A 100 -6.27 0.84 19.82
CA LYS A 100 -6.00 0.65 18.38
C LYS A 100 -6.87 1.56 17.51
N LYS A 101 -8.13 1.76 17.89
CA LYS A 101 -9.07 2.70 17.27
C LYS A 101 -8.56 4.13 17.40
N THR A 102 -8.18 4.54 18.61
CA THR A 102 -7.59 5.87 18.87
C THR A 102 -6.29 6.06 18.07
N ALA A 103 -5.41 5.05 18.06
CA ALA A 103 -4.17 5.07 17.28
C ALA A 103 -4.44 5.16 15.77
N ALA A 104 -5.38 4.37 15.24
CA ALA A 104 -5.77 4.41 13.83
C ALA A 104 -6.43 5.75 13.45
N THR A 105 -7.33 6.29 14.27
CA THR A 105 -7.91 7.62 14.07
C THR A 105 -6.82 8.70 14.06
N ALA A 106 -5.84 8.63 14.96
CA ALA A 106 -4.73 9.58 15.02
C ALA A 106 -3.80 9.45 13.80
N GLU A 107 -3.48 8.22 13.39
CA GLU A 107 -2.67 7.92 12.21
C GLU A 107 -3.32 8.44 10.93
N ILE A 108 -4.58 8.09 10.68
CA ILE A 108 -5.36 8.58 9.54
C ILE A 108 -5.46 10.11 9.57
N GLN A 109 -5.57 10.72 10.75
CA GLN A 109 -5.58 12.18 10.90
C GLN A 109 -4.26 12.85 10.55
N ILE A 110 -3.11 12.18 10.75
CA ILE A 110 -1.79 12.64 10.30
C ILE A 110 -1.72 12.62 8.77
N TRP A 111 -2.14 11.52 8.12
CA TRP A 111 -2.15 11.41 6.66
C TRP A 111 -3.12 12.38 5.99
N GLU A 112 -4.32 12.58 6.56
CA GLU A 112 -5.26 13.65 6.17
C GLU A 112 -4.63 15.05 6.29
N GLY A 113 -3.82 15.27 7.33
CA GLY A 113 -3.07 16.50 7.55
C GLY A 113 -1.98 16.74 6.50
N TYR A 114 -1.23 15.71 6.11
CA TYR A 114 -0.23 15.81 5.04
C TYR A 114 -0.85 16.01 3.65
N LEU A 115 -2.00 15.36 3.38
CA LEU A 115 -2.74 15.53 2.11
C LEU A 115 -3.48 16.87 2.00
N LYS A 116 -3.42 17.73 3.03
CA LYS A 116 -3.90 19.11 2.99
C LYS A 116 -2.89 20.07 2.32
N GLU A 117 -1.62 19.69 2.21
CA GLU A 117 -0.62 20.49 1.49
C GLU A 117 -0.98 20.60 -0.01
N ASP A 118 -0.60 21.71 -0.65
CA ASP A 118 -0.84 21.89 -2.08
C ASP A 118 -0.02 20.88 -2.90
N GLY A 119 -0.74 20.01 -3.62
CA GLY A 119 -0.19 18.93 -4.42
C GLY A 119 -1.28 18.01 -4.96
N ASP A 120 -0.86 17.10 -5.83
CA ASP A 120 -1.67 15.99 -6.35
C ASP A 120 -1.43 14.67 -5.59
N TYR A 121 -0.30 14.57 -4.86
CA TYR A 121 0.23 13.36 -4.24
C TYR A 121 0.88 13.65 -2.88
N ILE A 122 1.22 12.62 -2.07
CA ILE A 122 1.64 12.80 -0.66
C ILE A 122 2.94 13.60 -0.48
N CYS A 123 3.80 13.65 -1.50
CA CYS A 123 5.03 14.43 -1.49
C CYS A 123 4.98 15.70 -2.36
N GLY A 124 3.88 15.99 -3.07
CA GLY A 124 3.73 17.18 -3.92
C GLY A 124 3.00 16.89 -5.23
N ASN A 125 3.58 17.32 -6.35
CA ASN A 125 2.97 17.19 -7.69
C ASN A 125 3.32 15.89 -8.42
N ASP A 126 4.33 15.16 -7.96
CA ASP A 126 4.81 13.92 -8.57
C ASP A 126 4.41 12.69 -7.76
N PHE A 127 4.10 11.60 -8.45
CA PHE A 127 3.79 10.31 -7.82
C PHE A 127 5.09 9.58 -7.47
N THR A 128 5.29 9.28 -6.18
CA THR A 128 6.57 8.79 -5.64
C THR A 128 6.44 7.44 -4.94
N MET A 129 7.54 6.87 -4.45
CA MET A 129 7.51 5.69 -3.59
C MET A 129 6.63 5.89 -2.34
N ALA A 130 6.49 7.11 -1.81
CA ALA A 130 5.61 7.37 -0.68
C ALA A 130 4.14 7.08 -1.05
N ASP A 131 3.72 7.41 -2.26
CA ASP A 131 2.36 7.11 -2.77
C ASP A 131 2.15 5.62 -3.04
N VAL A 132 3.17 4.93 -3.56
CA VAL A 132 3.16 3.47 -3.75
C VAL A 132 2.92 2.73 -2.43
N ILE A 133 3.44 3.27 -1.32
CA ILE A 133 3.31 2.69 0.02
C ILE A 133 2.00 3.11 0.70
N LEU A 134 1.60 4.38 0.58
CA LEU A 134 0.39 4.92 1.22
C LEU A 134 -0.90 4.44 0.54
N PHE A 135 -0.95 4.41 -0.79
CA PHE A 135 -2.21 4.17 -1.51
C PHE A 135 -2.88 2.82 -1.17
N PRO A 136 -2.16 1.68 -1.02
CA PRO A 136 -2.75 0.44 -0.55
C PRO A 136 -3.51 0.56 0.77
N TYR A 137 -3.03 1.37 1.73
CA TYR A 137 -3.76 1.63 2.98
C TYR A 137 -4.99 2.49 2.74
N VAL A 138 -4.87 3.58 1.99
CA VAL A 138 -6.02 4.46 1.64
C VAL A 138 -7.14 3.68 0.94
N ALA A 139 -6.78 2.78 0.02
CA ALA A 139 -7.73 1.92 -0.67
C ALA A 139 -8.42 0.92 0.28
N VAL A 140 -7.70 0.39 1.28
CA VAL A 140 -8.31 -0.43 2.36
C VAL A 140 -9.24 0.40 3.23
N TRP A 141 -8.82 1.60 3.68
CA TRP A 141 -9.64 2.47 4.53
C TRP A 141 -10.96 2.85 3.85
N ILE A 142 -10.92 3.20 2.56
CA ILE A 142 -12.13 3.53 1.78
C ILE A 142 -12.97 2.28 1.49
N ARG A 143 -12.35 1.11 1.27
CA ARG A 143 -13.10 -0.16 1.19
C ARG A 143 -13.82 -0.49 2.51
N LEU A 144 -13.28 -0.06 3.65
CA LEU A 144 -13.86 -0.24 4.99
C LEU A 144 -14.79 0.92 5.43
N ASP A 145 -15.26 1.74 4.49
CA ASP A 145 -16.22 2.84 4.72
C ASP A 145 -15.70 3.96 5.65
N LEU A 146 -14.45 4.40 5.43
CA LEU A 146 -13.88 5.59 6.08
C LEU A 146 -14.80 6.80 5.93
N ASN A 147 -15.06 7.53 7.02
CA ASN A 147 -15.94 8.70 7.00
C ASN A 147 -15.40 9.83 6.09
N LYS A 148 -16.09 10.05 4.96
CA LYS A 148 -15.72 11.06 3.94
C LYS A 148 -15.82 12.51 4.41
N GLU A 149 -16.75 12.82 5.32
CA GLU A 149 -16.92 14.18 5.84
C GLU A 149 -15.76 14.57 6.77
N LYS A 150 -15.22 13.58 7.49
CA LYS A 150 -14.08 13.74 8.39
C LYS A 150 -12.73 13.74 7.68
N TYR A 151 -12.60 12.99 6.58
CA TYR A 151 -11.34 12.77 5.87
C TYR A 151 -11.39 13.16 4.36
N PRO A 152 -11.76 14.41 4.03
CA PRO A 152 -11.97 14.83 2.64
C PRO A 152 -10.71 14.83 1.78
N ASN A 153 -9.51 15.08 2.35
CA ASN A 153 -8.27 15.10 1.57
C ASN A 153 -7.80 13.69 1.20
N ILE A 154 -7.97 12.70 2.08
CA ILE A 154 -7.80 11.27 1.77
C ILE A 154 -8.72 10.86 0.62
N TYR A 155 -9.99 11.30 0.61
CA TYR A 155 -10.90 11.03 -0.50
C TYR A 155 -10.50 11.76 -1.80
N LYS A 156 -10.03 13.01 -1.73
CA LYS A 156 -9.48 13.73 -2.90
C LYS A 156 -8.29 12.96 -3.50
N TYR A 157 -7.35 12.54 -2.65
CA TYR A 157 -6.18 11.75 -3.03
C TYR A 157 -6.56 10.40 -3.65
N TYR A 158 -7.47 9.65 -3.02
CA TYR A 158 -7.95 8.38 -3.57
C TYR A 158 -8.53 8.54 -4.97
N ASN A 159 -9.39 9.54 -5.19
CA ASN A 159 -9.98 9.79 -6.50
C ASN A 159 -8.94 10.19 -7.57
N LYS A 160 -7.79 10.74 -7.16
CA LYS A 160 -6.65 11.03 -8.04
C LYS A 160 -5.83 9.79 -8.38
N VAL A 161 -5.55 8.93 -7.39
CA VAL A 161 -4.62 7.81 -7.51
C VAL A 161 -5.29 6.52 -7.98
N ALA A 162 -6.53 6.23 -7.55
CA ALA A 162 -7.25 5.01 -7.89
C ALA A 162 -7.39 4.77 -9.41
N PRO A 163 -7.63 5.79 -10.28
CA PRO A 163 -7.71 5.60 -11.72
C PRO A 163 -6.36 5.35 -12.43
N ARG A 164 -5.22 5.42 -11.74
CA ARG A 164 -3.90 5.20 -12.37
C ARG A 164 -3.82 3.77 -12.93
N LYS A 165 -3.26 3.63 -14.13
CA LYS A 165 -3.17 2.31 -14.81
C LYS A 165 -2.41 1.28 -13.96
N SER A 166 -1.32 1.66 -13.30
CA SER A 166 -0.56 0.82 -12.38
C SER A 166 -1.41 0.26 -11.24
N VAL A 167 -2.30 1.07 -10.68
CA VAL A 167 -3.25 0.71 -9.62
C VAL A 167 -4.37 -0.19 -10.16
N GLN A 168 -4.96 0.15 -11.30
CA GLN A 168 -6.03 -0.64 -11.94
C GLN A 168 -5.52 -2.03 -12.40
N ASP A 169 -4.34 -2.10 -13.00
CA ASP A 169 -3.68 -3.35 -13.43
C ASP A 169 -3.35 -4.29 -12.25
N THR A 170 -3.26 -3.75 -11.03
CA THR A 170 -2.86 -4.48 -9.81
C THR A 170 -3.96 -4.57 -8.76
N TRP A 171 -5.18 -4.13 -9.11
CA TRP A 171 -6.30 -4.10 -8.18
C TRP A 171 -6.61 -5.49 -7.63
N PRO A 172 -6.77 -5.68 -6.31
CA PRO A 172 -7.01 -7.00 -5.72
C PRO A 172 -8.24 -7.69 -6.34
N PRO A 173 -8.11 -8.82 -7.07
CA PRO A 173 -9.22 -9.33 -7.87
C PRO A 173 -10.49 -9.67 -7.08
N HIS A 174 -10.35 -10.24 -5.88
CA HIS A 174 -11.48 -10.59 -5.02
C HIS A 174 -12.30 -9.38 -4.54
N TRP A 175 -11.79 -8.14 -4.67
CA TRP A 175 -12.54 -6.92 -4.32
C TRP A 175 -13.64 -6.60 -5.34
N ASN A 176 -13.53 -7.13 -6.57
CA ASN A 176 -14.57 -7.03 -7.60
C ASN A 176 -15.67 -8.09 -7.41
N GLU A 177 -15.36 -9.17 -6.70
CA GLU A 177 -16.24 -10.33 -6.48
C GLU A 177 -16.95 -10.29 -5.13
N SER A 178 -16.35 -9.61 -4.14
CA SER A 178 -16.82 -9.59 -2.75
C SER A 178 -16.65 -8.22 -2.08
N GLY A 179 -17.63 -7.85 -1.26
CA GLY A 179 -17.50 -6.73 -0.34
C GLY A 179 -16.47 -7.01 0.78
N PRO A 180 -16.05 -5.99 1.53
CA PRO A 180 -15.34 -6.19 2.80
C PRO A 180 -16.16 -7.04 3.78
N PRO A 181 -15.52 -7.74 4.74
CA PRO A 181 -16.24 -8.41 5.82
C PRO A 181 -17.01 -7.39 6.68
N ALA A 182 -18.29 -7.64 6.92
CA ALA A 182 -19.22 -6.66 7.51
C ALA A 182 -18.81 -6.19 8.92
N ASP A 183 -18.22 -7.08 9.73
CA ASP A 183 -17.76 -6.72 11.08
C ASP A 183 -16.64 -5.67 11.04
N PHE A 184 -15.68 -5.79 10.11
CA PHE A 184 -14.62 -4.79 9.94
C PHE A 184 -15.17 -3.45 9.44
N VAL A 185 -16.16 -3.43 8.55
CA VAL A 185 -16.82 -2.18 8.13
C VAL A 185 -17.47 -1.50 9.33
N LYS A 186 -18.28 -2.24 10.09
CA LYS A 186 -19.00 -1.73 11.26
C LYS A 186 -18.08 -1.19 12.36
N GLU A 187 -16.89 -1.74 12.49
CA GLU A 187 -15.87 -1.26 13.44
C GLU A 187 -15.11 -0.04 12.90
N PHE A 188 -14.70 -0.08 11.63
CA PHE A 188 -13.87 0.94 10.99
C PHE A 188 -14.65 2.21 10.63
N SER A 189 -15.94 2.12 10.29
CA SER A 189 -16.81 3.27 10.00
C SER A 189 -17.07 4.17 11.24
N GLN A 190 -16.56 3.79 12.41
CA GLN A 190 -16.63 4.56 13.66
C GLN A 190 -15.36 5.38 13.93
N LEU A 191 -14.39 5.39 13.02
CA LEU A 191 -13.12 6.11 13.13
C LEU A 191 -13.23 7.61 12.84
#